data_AF-A0A940FEX7-F1
#
_entry.id   AF-A0A940FEX7-F1
#
_cell.length_a   1.000
_cell.length_b   1.000
_cell.length_c   1.000
_cell.angle_alpha   90.00
_cell.angle_beta   90.00
_cell.angle_gamma   90.00
#
_symmetry.space_group_name_H-M   'P 1'
#
loop_
_entity.id
_entity.type
_entity.pdbx_description
1 polymer ?
#
loop_
_entity_poly.entity_id
_entity_poly.type
_entity_poly.pdbx_seq_one_letter_code
_entity_poly.pdbx_strand_id
1 'polypeptide(L)'
;MLTDAEIHDSVAAALTRDPRVRAQSEGGAVKIRCQGGTVLLEGLVESLGEKMTCERLIQEVRGVQEVINHLKLRPIPVRTDDQILAHVRNGLEEDPYIDEKKLSIHVENGVVTLTGSQDALAKKRLAGLIAWWVAGVADVRNQIAVEPHEDDSDDEITNAVRVAFDKDKLIDSLRFQVTTRGGVVYLSGVARSSAERQAAVDDVWAVWGVRDVHTEVAIEA
;
A
#
# COMPACT_ATOMS: atom_id res chain seq x y z
N MET A 1 -38.63 -17.86 23.41
CA MET A 1 -37.19 -17.53 23.53
C MET A 1 -36.48 -18.28 22.42
N LEU A 2 -35.50 -17.67 21.76
CA LEU A 2 -34.69 -18.39 20.78
C LEU A 2 -33.79 -19.38 21.51
N THR A 3 -33.64 -20.57 20.96
CA THR A 3 -32.72 -21.59 21.45
C THR A 3 -31.29 -21.24 21.03
N ASP A 4 -30.30 -21.77 21.76
CA ASP A 4 -28.88 -21.54 21.42
C ASP A 4 -28.53 -22.06 20.02
N ALA A 5 -29.21 -23.10 19.54
CA ALA A 5 -29.06 -23.61 18.18
C ALA A 5 -29.58 -22.61 17.13
N GLU A 6 -30.76 -22.02 17.35
CA GLU A 6 -31.32 -21.01 16.43
C GLU A 6 -30.47 -19.72 16.40
N ILE A 7 -29.90 -19.34 17.55
CA ILE A 7 -28.96 -18.22 17.65
C ILE A 7 -27.67 -18.54 16.89
N HIS A 8 -27.11 -19.74 17.08
CA HIS A 8 -25.92 -20.19 16.39
C HIS A 8 -26.10 -20.13 14.86
N ASP A 9 -27.19 -20.68 14.34
CA ASP A 9 -27.46 -20.71 12.90
C ASP A 9 -27.66 -19.30 12.33
N SER A 10 -28.33 -18.42 13.08
CA SER A 10 -28.50 -17.02 12.71
C SER A 10 -27.18 -16.26 12.68
N VAL A 11 -26.30 -16.49 13.65
CA VAL A 11 -24.95 -15.92 13.70
C VAL A 11 -24.09 -16.44 12.55
N ALA A 12 -24.08 -17.75 12.30
CA ALA A 12 -23.35 -18.35 11.20
C ALA A 12 -23.80 -17.75 9.86
N ALA A 13 -25.11 -17.62 9.65
CA ALA A 13 -25.67 -17.01 8.45
C ALA A 13 -25.30 -15.52 8.31
N ALA A 14 -25.28 -14.76 9.40
CA ALA A 14 -24.89 -13.34 9.38
C ALA A 14 -23.42 -13.15 8.96
N LEU A 15 -22.52 -14.00 9.48
CA LEU A 15 -21.09 -13.96 9.12
C LEU A 15 -20.85 -14.38 7.67
N THR A 16 -21.56 -15.40 7.17
CA THR A 16 -21.42 -15.85 5.76
C THR A 16 -21.92 -14.81 4.76
N ARG A 17 -22.91 -13.99 5.12
CA ARG A 17 -23.52 -13.01 4.21
C ARG A 17 -22.68 -11.76 3.99
N ASP A 18 -21.75 -11.42 4.88
CA ASP A 18 -20.92 -10.22 4.74
C ASP A 18 -19.59 -10.56 4.03
N PRO A 19 -19.35 -10.02 2.82
CA PRO A 19 -18.15 -10.35 2.04
C PRO A 19 -16.85 -9.89 2.69
N ARG A 20 -16.90 -9.06 3.75
CA ARG A 20 -15.73 -8.62 4.52
C ARG A 20 -15.29 -9.66 5.56
N VAL A 21 -16.10 -10.67 5.82
CA VAL A 21 -15.82 -11.76 6.77
C VAL A 21 -15.43 -13.01 6.00
N ARG A 22 -14.16 -13.42 6.10
CA ARG A 22 -13.57 -14.60 5.43
C ARG A 22 -13.48 -15.82 6.36
N ALA A 23 -14.20 -15.76 7.48
CA ALA A 23 -14.27 -16.69 8.60
C ALA A 23 -14.50 -18.19 8.28
N GLN A 24 -14.87 -18.54 7.04
CA GLN A 24 -15.18 -19.91 6.60
C GLN A 24 -14.22 -20.43 5.51
N SER A 25 -13.15 -19.68 5.20
CA SER A 25 -12.13 -20.12 4.24
C SER A 25 -11.17 -21.17 4.85
N GLU A 26 -10.61 -22.05 4.00
CA GLU A 26 -9.87 -23.29 4.36
C GLU A 26 -8.70 -23.10 5.36
N GLY A 27 -8.27 -21.87 5.65
CA GLY A 27 -7.18 -21.58 6.59
C GLY A 27 -7.59 -20.93 7.93
N GLY A 28 -8.86 -20.63 8.18
CA GLY A 28 -9.26 -19.72 9.28
C GLY A 28 -10.67 -19.93 9.83
N ALA A 29 -10.98 -21.14 10.30
CA ALA A 29 -12.31 -21.42 10.85
C ALA A 29 -12.58 -20.61 12.13
N VAL A 30 -13.42 -19.58 12.03
CA VAL A 30 -14.03 -18.95 13.20
C VAL A 30 -15.02 -19.94 13.80
N LYS A 31 -14.78 -20.31 15.05
CA LYS A 31 -15.65 -21.15 15.85
C LYS A 31 -16.64 -20.28 16.61
N ILE A 32 -17.91 -20.64 16.50
CA ILE A 32 -19.03 -19.96 17.17
C ILE A 32 -19.53 -20.89 18.27
N ARG A 33 -19.73 -20.35 19.47
CA ARG A 33 -20.46 -21.05 20.54
C ARG A 33 -21.55 -20.14 21.08
N CYS A 34 -22.73 -20.70 21.33
CA CYS A 34 -23.86 -19.96 21.87
C CYS A 34 -24.34 -20.64 23.15
N GLN A 35 -24.51 -19.86 24.22
CA GLN A 35 -25.06 -20.35 25.48
C GLN A 35 -25.86 -19.24 26.18
N GLY A 36 -27.15 -19.47 26.38
CA GLY A 36 -28.03 -18.55 27.12
C GLY A 36 -28.08 -17.13 26.54
N GLY A 37 -27.97 -16.99 25.21
CA GLY A 37 -27.91 -15.68 24.54
C GLY A 37 -26.52 -15.02 24.50
N THR A 38 -25.49 -15.65 25.07
CA THR A 38 -24.08 -15.22 24.93
C THR A 38 -23.46 -15.91 23.74
N VAL A 39 -22.76 -15.15 22.88
CA VAL A 39 -22.04 -15.66 21.71
C VAL A 39 -20.54 -15.51 21.91
N LEU A 40 -19.80 -16.62 21.86
CA LEU A 40 -18.34 -16.64 21.91
C LEU A 40 -17.76 -16.91 20.52
N LEU A 41 -16.84 -16.05 20.08
CA LEU A 41 -16.07 -16.20 18.85
C LEU A 41 -14.62 -16.54 19.15
N GLU A 42 -14.12 -17.63 18.57
CA GLU A 42 -12.72 -18.05 18.69
C GLU A 42 -12.15 -18.44 17.33
N GLY A 43 -10.94 -18.01 17.01
CA GLY A 43 -10.32 -18.35 15.73
C GLY A 43 -9.28 -17.33 15.28
N LEU A 44 -8.85 -17.49 14.02
CA LEU A 44 -7.92 -16.58 13.36
C LEU A 44 -8.64 -15.80 12.26
N VAL A 45 -8.37 -14.50 12.18
CA VAL A 45 -8.85 -13.59 11.12
C VAL A 45 -7.69 -12.90 10.45
N GLU A 46 -7.86 -12.49 9.20
CA GLU A 46 -6.76 -11.94 8.39
C GLU A 46 -6.52 -10.44 8.67
N SER A 47 -7.50 -9.75 9.27
CA SER A 47 -7.41 -8.30 9.52
C SER A 47 -8.19 -7.85 10.76
N LEU A 48 -7.81 -6.70 11.31
CA LEU A 48 -8.53 -6.09 12.43
C LEU A 48 -9.94 -5.65 12.01
N GLY A 49 -10.09 -5.21 10.75
CA GLY A 49 -11.39 -4.87 10.17
C GLY A 49 -12.35 -6.05 10.14
N GLU A 50 -11.86 -7.25 9.78
CA GLU A 50 -12.63 -8.49 9.86
C GLU A 50 -13.04 -8.80 11.30
N LYS A 51 -12.10 -8.70 12.27
CA LYS A 51 -12.39 -8.90 13.70
C LYS A 51 -13.53 -8.01 14.20
N MET A 52 -13.49 -6.71 13.88
CA MET A 52 -14.51 -5.74 14.30
C MET A 52 -15.84 -5.97 13.57
N THR A 53 -15.78 -6.36 12.29
CA THR A 53 -16.97 -6.63 11.48
C THR A 53 -17.75 -7.83 12.03
N CYS A 54 -17.07 -8.90 12.42
CA CYS A 54 -17.70 -10.08 13.04
C CYS A 54 -18.50 -9.70 14.29
N GLU A 55 -17.90 -8.92 15.19
CA GLU A 55 -18.54 -8.49 16.43
C GLU A 55 -19.80 -7.65 16.18
N ARG A 56 -19.71 -6.66 15.29
CA ARG A 56 -20.84 -5.80 14.92
C ARG A 56 -22.00 -6.59 14.32
N LEU A 57 -21.71 -7.50 13.38
CA LEU A 57 -22.76 -8.30 12.72
C LEU A 57 -23.51 -9.19 13.72
N ILE A 58 -22.82 -9.70 14.73
CA ILE A 58 -23.41 -10.61 15.73
C ILE A 58 -24.26 -9.85 16.74
N GLN A 59 -23.88 -8.63 17.11
CA GLN A 59 -24.70 -7.76 17.96
C GLN A 59 -26.07 -7.44 17.32
N GLU A 60 -26.16 -7.47 15.99
CA GLU A 60 -27.40 -7.25 15.24
C GLU A 60 -28.30 -8.51 15.16
N VAL A 61 -27.81 -9.69 15.56
CA VAL A 61 -28.56 -10.94 15.51
C VAL A 61 -29.56 -11.01 16.66
N ARG A 62 -30.83 -11.26 16.32
CA ARG A 62 -31.91 -11.42 17.31
C ARG A 62 -31.60 -12.55 18.28
N GLY A 63 -31.71 -12.27 19.58
CA GLY A 63 -31.48 -13.25 20.65
C GLY A 63 -30.08 -13.22 21.24
N VAL A 64 -29.14 -12.50 20.60
CA VAL A 64 -27.83 -12.20 21.18
C VAL A 64 -27.96 -11.13 22.24
N GLN A 65 -27.44 -11.40 23.44
CA GLN A 65 -27.40 -10.48 24.58
C GLN A 65 -25.97 -10.00 24.85
N GLU A 66 -24.99 -10.87 24.64
CA GLU A 66 -23.58 -10.59 24.88
C GLU A 66 -22.71 -11.25 23.80
N VAL A 67 -21.63 -10.57 23.41
CA VAL A 67 -20.64 -11.07 22.45
C VAL A 67 -19.26 -11.07 23.10
N ILE A 68 -18.65 -12.26 23.20
CA ILE A 68 -17.28 -12.44 23.68
C ILE A 68 -16.39 -12.72 22.47
N ASN A 69 -15.59 -11.72 22.09
CA ASN A 69 -14.73 -11.79 20.90
C ASN A 69 -13.28 -12.19 21.25
N HIS A 70 -12.96 -13.48 21.11
CA HIS A 70 -11.61 -14.02 21.25
C HIS A 70 -10.92 -14.30 19.90
N LEU A 71 -11.36 -13.63 18.83
CA LEU A 71 -10.68 -13.70 17.53
C LEU A 71 -9.27 -13.10 17.64
N LYS A 72 -8.29 -13.82 17.09
CA LYS A 72 -6.90 -13.37 16.99
C LYS A 72 -6.55 -13.08 15.54
N LEU A 73 -5.65 -12.14 15.31
CA LEU A 73 -5.10 -11.95 13.97
C LEU A 73 -4.22 -13.14 13.63
N ARG A 74 -4.31 -13.65 12.40
CA ARG A 74 -3.35 -14.61 11.90
C ARG A 74 -1.97 -13.93 11.94
N PRO A 75 -0.96 -14.54 12.59
CA PRO A 75 0.39 -14.03 12.52
C PRO A 75 0.82 -13.96 11.06
N ILE A 76 1.30 -12.80 10.60
CA ILE A 76 1.97 -12.69 9.32
C ILE A 76 3.17 -13.63 9.42
N PRO A 77 3.29 -14.68 8.59
CA PRO A 77 4.47 -15.54 8.64
C PRO A 77 5.70 -14.67 8.42
N VAL A 78 6.59 -14.65 9.40
CA VAL A 78 7.87 -13.95 9.31
C VAL A 78 8.62 -14.59 8.15
N ARG A 79 8.83 -13.84 7.07
CA ARG A 79 9.66 -14.32 5.97
C ARG A 79 11.10 -14.39 6.44
N THR A 80 11.80 -15.45 6.06
CA THR A 80 13.25 -15.52 6.27
C THR A 80 13.92 -14.51 5.34
N ASP A 81 15.14 -14.10 5.68
CA ASP A 81 15.94 -13.22 4.82
C ASP A 81 16.11 -13.80 3.40
N ASP A 82 16.25 -15.12 3.27
CA ASP A 82 16.32 -15.81 1.97
C ASP A 82 15.02 -15.67 1.16
N GLN A 83 13.86 -15.75 1.81
CA GLN A 83 12.57 -15.57 1.15
C GLN A 83 12.37 -14.11 0.73
N ILE A 84 12.76 -13.17 1.59
CA ILE A 84 12.74 -11.74 1.26
C ILE A 84 13.66 -11.46 0.08
N LEU A 85 14.90 -11.97 0.12
CA LEU A 85 15.89 -11.82 -0.96
C LEU A 85 15.36 -12.35 -2.28
N ALA A 86 14.80 -13.56 -2.29
CA ALA A 86 14.23 -14.15 -3.50
C ALA A 86 13.08 -13.30 -4.08
N HIS A 87 12.23 -12.76 -3.22
CA HIS A 87 11.10 -11.92 -3.63
C HIS A 87 11.55 -10.55 -4.14
N VAL A 88 12.52 -9.91 -3.48
CA VAL A 88 13.09 -8.63 -3.92
C VAL A 88 13.77 -8.81 -5.27
N ARG A 89 14.56 -9.87 -5.44
CA ARG A 89 15.21 -10.19 -6.73
C ARG A 89 14.16 -10.37 -7.83
N ASN A 90 13.14 -11.19 -7.60
CA ASN A 90 12.09 -11.41 -8.60
C ASN A 90 11.37 -10.11 -8.98
N GLY A 91 11.04 -9.26 -8.00
CA GLY A 91 10.41 -7.97 -8.27
C GLY A 91 11.27 -7.00 -9.09
N LEU A 92 12.59 -7.02 -8.89
CA LEU A 92 13.52 -6.20 -9.66
C LEU A 92 13.77 -6.77 -11.06
N GLU A 93 13.80 -8.10 -11.22
CA GLU A 93 13.93 -8.77 -12.52
C GLU A 93 12.71 -8.58 -13.43
N GLU A 94 11.51 -8.50 -12.86
CA GLU A 94 10.26 -8.30 -13.60
C GLU A 94 10.05 -6.87 -14.09
N ASP A 95 10.76 -5.87 -13.52
CA ASP A 95 10.60 -4.48 -13.91
C ASP A 95 11.45 -4.12 -15.15
N PRO A 96 10.83 -3.71 -16.27
CA PRO A 96 11.55 -3.46 -17.53
C PRO A 96 12.44 -2.22 -17.49
N TYR A 97 12.32 -1.36 -16.48
CA TYR A 97 13.13 -0.14 -16.35
C TYR A 97 14.38 -0.37 -15.48
N ILE A 98 14.46 -1.47 -14.75
CA ILE A 98 15.58 -1.79 -13.86
C ILE A 98 16.57 -2.72 -14.58
N ASP A 99 17.85 -2.36 -14.58
CA ASP A 99 18.91 -3.26 -14.99
C ASP A 99 19.37 -4.09 -13.77
N GLU A 100 18.61 -5.15 -13.44
CA GLU A 100 18.87 -5.98 -12.24
C GLU A 100 20.29 -6.55 -12.22
N LYS A 101 20.86 -6.83 -13.40
CA LYS A 101 22.22 -7.38 -13.54
C LYS A 101 23.31 -6.44 -13.03
N LYS A 102 23.02 -5.15 -12.89
CA LYS A 102 23.91 -4.14 -12.30
C LYS A 102 23.67 -3.93 -10.81
N LEU A 103 22.74 -4.67 -10.21
CA LEU A 103 22.39 -4.56 -8.80
C LEU A 103 22.96 -5.75 -8.00
N SER A 104 23.14 -5.51 -6.71
CA SER A 104 23.42 -6.55 -5.73
C SER A 104 22.52 -6.32 -4.54
N ILE A 105 21.87 -7.40 -4.09
CA ILE A 105 20.84 -7.38 -3.05
C ILE A 105 21.34 -8.21 -1.89
N HIS A 106 21.37 -7.63 -0.69
CA HIS A 106 21.68 -8.32 0.55
C HIS A 106 20.52 -8.13 1.53
N VAL A 107 20.17 -9.17 2.27
CA VAL A 107 19.11 -9.11 3.29
C VAL A 107 19.64 -9.68 4.59
N GLU A 108 19.49 -8.90 5.67
CA GLU A 108 19.88 -9.31 7.02
C GLU A 108 18.86 -8.79 8.03
N ASN A 109 18.25 -9.69 8.80
CA ASN A 109 17.20 -9.39 9.79
C ASN A 109 16.05 -8.56 9.20
N GLY A 110 15.63 -8.87 7.98
CA GLY A 110 14.60 -8.14 7.23
C GLY A 110 15.05 -6.78 6.68
N VAL A 111 16.29 -6.36 6.87
CA VAL A 111 16.84 -5.13 6.30
C VAL A 111 17.43 -5.43 4.93
N VAL A 112 16.86 -4.85 3.88
CA VAL A 112 17.35 -4.99 2.51
C VAL A 112 18.39 -3.92 2.21
N THR A 113 19.56 -4.31 1.73
CA THR A 113 20.58 -3.39 1.22
C THR A 113 20.71 -3.60 -0.29
N LEU A 114 20.51 -2.52 -1.05
CA LEU A 114 20.66 -2.49 -2.50
C LEU A 114 21.94 -1.73 -2.85
N THR A 115 22.88 -2.38 -3.53
CA THR A 115 24.12 -1.76 -4.04
C THR A 115 24.24 -2.00 -5.55
N GLY A 116 25.22 -1.38 -6.20
CA GLY A 116 25.45 -1.50 -7.65
C GLY A 116 25.26 -0.15 -8.35
N SER A 117 24.92 -0.14 -9.63
CA SER A 117 24.67 1.10 -10.38
C SER A 117 23.46 1.04 -11.29
N GLN A 118 22.83 2.20 -11.50
CA GLN A 118 21.80 2.43 -12.52
C GLN A 118 22.15 3.69 -13.31
N ASP A 119 21.61 3.81 -14.51
CA ASP A 119 21.84 4.92 -15.45
C ASP A 119 20.85 6.08 -15.30
N ALA A 120 20.04 6.07 -14.23
CA ALA A 120 19.13 7.16 -13.88
C ALA A 120 18.74 7.11 -12.39
N LEU A 121 18.55 8.28 -11.78
CA LEU A 121 18.13 8.43 -10.38
C LEU A 121 16.71 7.89 -10.17
N ALA A 122 15.83 8.03 -11.17
CA ALA A 122 14.50 7.44 -11.16
C ALA A 122 14.55 5.91 -10.98
N LYS A 123 15.51 5.23 -11.63
CA LYS A 123 15.69 3.77 -11.51
C LYS A 123 16.21 3.37 -10.14
N LYS A 124 17.14 4.15 -9.58
CA LYS A 124 17.56 3.99 -8.17
C LYS A 124 16.37 4.07 -7.23
N ARG A 125 15.52 5.10 -7.36
CA ARG A 125 14.32 5.28 -6.50
C ARG A 125 13.33 4.13 -6.68
N LEU A 126 13.05 3.74 -7.92
CA LEU A 126 12.15 2.63 -8.25
C LEU A 126 12.63 1.31 -7.65
N ALA A 127 13.92 0.99 -7.75
CA ALA A 127 14.48 -0.21 -7.14
C ALA A 127 14.29 -0.25 -5.62
N GLY A 128 14.46 0.89 -4.95
CA GLY A 128 14.19 1.02 -3.51
C GLY A 128 12.72 0.79 -3.16
N LEU A 129 11.80 1.30 -3.98
CA LEU A 129 10.36 1.14 -3.79
C LEU A 129 9.91 -0.31 -3.97
N ILE A 130 10.39 -0.98 -5.02
CA ILE A 130 10.13 -2.40 -5.29
C ILE A 130 10.59 -3.25 -4.10
N ALA A 131 11.80 -2.99 -3.57
CA ALA A 131 12.30 -3.70 -2.39
C ALA A 131 11.41 -3.45 -1.16
N TRP A 132 10.94 -2.21 -0.94
CA TRP A 132 10.06 -1.88 0.18
C TRP A 132 8.75 -2.67 0.15
N TRP A 133 8.14 -2.85 -1.02
CA TRP A 133 6.87 -3.56 -1.14
C TRP A 133 6.92 -5.06 -0.89
N VAL A 134 8.11 -5.64 -0.75
CA VAL A 134 8.25 -7.05 -0.38
C VAL A 134 7.87 -7.24 1.08
N ALA A 135 6.79 -7.96 1.32
CA ALA A 135 6.32 -8.20 2.67
C ALA A 135 7.37 -8.97 3.51
N GLY A 136 7.64 -8.51 4.73
CA GLY A 136 8.72 -9.03 5.58
C GLY A 136 9.96 -8.14 5.59
N VAL A 137 10.07 -7.20 4.64
CA VAL A 137 11.08 -6.13 4.70
C VAL A 137 10.76 -5.19 5.86
N ALA A 138 11.75 -4.99 6.72
CA ALA A 138 11.70 -4.10 7.87
C ALA A 138 12.27 -2.71 7.55
N ASP A 139 13.29 -2.65 6.69
CA ASP A 139 13.95 -1.41 6.25
C ASP A 139 14.66 -1.63 4.90
N VAL A 140 14.92 -0.54 4.17
CA VAL A 140 15.63 -0.56 2.87
C VAL A 140 16.75 0.47 2.85
N ARG A 141 17.99 -0.02 2.75
CA ARG A 141 19.21 0.76 2.53
C ARG A 141 19.53 0.81 1.04
N ASN A 142 19.04 1.85 0.38
CA ASN A 142 19.29 2.05 -1.05
C ASN A 142 20.61 2.80 -1.31
N GLN A 143 21.66 2.02 -1.57
CA GLN A 143 23.04 2.46 -1.82
C GLN A 143 23.44 2.30 -3.29
N ILE A 144 22.47 2.24 -4.21
CA ILE A 144 22.72 2.18 -5.65
C ILE A 144 23.40 3.48 -6.09
N ALA A 145 24.48 3.39 -6.87
CA ALA A 145 25.10 4.54 -7.53
C ALA A 145 24.31 4.90 -8.81
N VAL A 146 24.28 6.19 -9.16
CA VAL A 146 23.72 6.63 -10.45
C VAL A 146 24.90 6.99 -11.35
N GLU A 147 24.95 6.44 -12.56
CA GLU A 147 26.05 6.62 -13.52
C GLU A 147 25.53 6.98 -14.93
N PRO A 148 25.78 8.21 -15.43
CA PRO A 148 26.54 9.28 -14.79
C PRO A 148 25.88 9.81 -13.51
N HIS A 149 26.67 10.38 -12.60
CA HIS A 149 26.15 10.90 -11.33
C HIS A 149 25.08 11.97 -11.58
N GLU A 150 23.85 11.67 -11.20
CA GLU A 150 22.74 12.61 -11.17
C GLU A 150 22.56 13.11 -9.74
N ASP A 151 22.72 14.41 -9.53
CA ASP A 151 22.25 15.05 -8.31
C ASP A 151 20.71 15.05 -8.29
N ASP A 152 20.10 15.19 -7.11
CA ASP A 152 18.72 15.68 -6.97
C ASP A 152 18.67 17.15 -7.41
N SER A 153 18.99 17.38 -8.67
CA SER A 153 18.90 18.68 -9.30
C SER A 153 17.43 19.02 -9.48
N ASP A 154 17.17 20.31 -9.56
CA ASP A 154 15.85 20.80 -9.90
C ASP A 154 15.34 20.23 -11.24
N ASP A 155 16.25 19.91 -12.17
CA ASP A 155 15.90 19.30 -13.45
C ASP A 155 15.41 17.85 -13.27
N GLU A 156 16.04 17.07 -12.38
CA GLU A 156 15.59 15.70 -12.08
C GLU A 156 14.28 15.66 -11.31
N ILE A 157 14.08 16.59 -10.36
CA ILE A 157 12.78 16.76 -9.69
C ILE A 157 11.70 17.12 -10.71
N THR A 158 12.02 18.05 -11.62
CA THR A 158 11.10 18.45 -12.70
C THR A 158 10.77 17.26 -13.61
N ASN A 159 11.76 16.43 -13.95
CA ASN A 159 11.56 15.26 -14.79
C ASN A 159 10.68 14.20 -14.09
N ALA A 160 10.92 13.94 -12.81
CA ALA A 160 10.11 13.03 -12.01
C ALA A 160 8.65 13.47 -11.89
N VAL A 161 8.38 14.78 -11.72
CA VAL A 161 7.02 15.33 -11.76
C VAL A 161 6.37 15.11 -13.13
N ARG A 162 7.09 15.33 -14.23
CA ARG A 162 6.56 15.08 -15.58
C ARG A 162 6.20 13.61 -15.79
N VAL A 163 7.03 12.69 -15.29
CA VAL A 163 6.73 11.25 -15.34
C VAL A 163 5.47 10.93 -14.53
N ALA A 164 5.27 11.54 -13.36
CA ALA A 164 4.04 11.36 -12.58
C ALA A 164 2.80 11.81 -13.37
N PHE A 165 2.85 13.01 -13.97
CA PHE A 165 1.75 13.54 -14.79
C PHE A 165 1.44 12.67 -16.00
N ASP A 166 2.46 12.11 -16.68
CA ASP A 166 2.26 11.21 -17.81
C ASP A 166 1.60 9.88 -17.41
N LYS A 167 1.66 9.50 -16.12
CA LYS A 167 1.06 8.27 -15.59
C LYS A 167 -0.35 8.48 -15.04
N ASP A 168 -0.68 9.68 -14.56
CA ASP A 168 -2.03 9.99 -14.08
C ASP A 168 -2.99 10.26 -15.25
N LYS A 169 -3.98 9.38 -15.41
CA LYS A 169 -5.00 9.49 -16.47
C LYS A 169 -5.95 10.67 -16.27
N LEU A 170 -5.97 11.27 -15.09
CA LEU A 170 -6.77 12.47 -14.79
C LEU A 170 -6.12 13.76 -15.30
N ILE A 171 -4.83 13.72 -15.64
CA ILE A 171 -4.03 14.88 -16.01
C ILE A 171 -3.68 14.82 -17.50
N ASP A 172 -3.94 15.91 -18.22
CA ASP A 172 -3.36 16.16 -19.55
C ASP A 172 -2.01 16.87 -19.37
N SER A 173 -0.92 16.09 -19.26
CA SER A 173 0.42 16.59 -18.90
C SER A 173 0.91 17.73 -19.79
N LEU A 174 0.47 17.79 -21.05
CA LEU A 174 0.82 18.83 -22.03
C LEU A 174 0.27 20.21 -21.68
N ARG A 175 -0.73 20.30 -20.79
CA ARG A 175 -1.35 21.56 -20.36
C ARG A 175 -0.67 22.19 -19.16
N PHE A 176 0.29 21.49 -18.56
CA PHE A 176 0.98 21.91 -17.35
C PHE A 176 2.45 22.17 -17.65
N GLN A 177 2.94 23.31 -17.18
CA GLN A 177 4.35 23.63 -17.19
C GLN A 177 4.89 23.52 -15.77
N VAL A 178 5.92 22.67 -15.64
CA VAL A 178 6.60 22.39 -14.39
C VAL A 178 8.04 22.87 -14.49
N THR A 179 8.45 23.63 -13.48
CA THR A 179 9.86 23.99 -13.25
C THR A 179 10.16 23.86 -11.76
N THR A 180 11.38 23.50 -11.40
CA THR A 180 11.80 23.41 -10.00
C THR A 180 12.95 24.37 -9.74
N ARG A 181 13.03 24.95 -8.53
CA ARG A 181 14.17 25.74 -8.06
C ARG A 181 14.44 25.50 -6.58
N GLY A 182 15.63 25.02 -6.22
CA GLY A 182 16.01 24.68 -4.84
C GLY A 182 15.10 23.64 -4.16
N GLY A 183 14.45 22.77 -4.93
CA GLY A 183 13.44 21.82 -4.45
C GLY A 183 12.03 22.41 -4.30
N VAL A 184 11.78 23.67 -4.69
CA VAL A 184 10.44 24.27 -4.78
C VAL A 184 9.91 24.09 -6.20
N VAL A 185 8.75 23.46 -6.34
CA VAL A 185 8.13 23.22 -7.65
C VAL A 185 7.14 24.35 -7.99
N TYR A 186 7.31 24.94 -9.16
CA TYR A 186 6.42 25.93 -9.74
C TYR A 186 5.59 25.25 -10.83
N LEU A 187 4.30 25.09 -10.53
CA LEU A 187 3.32 24.47 -11.39
C LEU A 187 2.41 25.57 -11.97
N SER A 188 2.37 25.69 -13.30
CA SER A 188 1.50 26.61 -14.02
C SER A 188 0.80 25.92 -15.18
N GLY A 189 -0.30 26.48 -15.68
CA GLY A 189 -1.04 25.90 -16.79
C GLY A 189 -2.55 26.06 -16.66
N VAL A 190 -3.28 25.25 -17.42
CA VAL A 190 -4.74 25.27 -17.44
C VAL A 190 -5.29 23.86 -17.23
N ALA A 191 -5.96 23.64 -16.10
CA ALA A 191 -6.70 22.43 -15.81
C ALA A 191 -8.13 22.51 -16.36
N ARG A 192 -8.68 21.41 -16.85
CA ARG A 192 -10.08 21.30 -17.32
C ARG A 192 -11.09 21.33 -16.18
N SER A 193 -10.64 21.09 -14.95
CA SER A 193 -11.50 21.07 -13.78
C SER A 193 -10.70 21.34 -12.50
N SER A 194 -11.42 21.66 -11.42
CA SER A 194 -10.82 21.73 -10.09
C SER A 194 -10.22 20.39 -9.64
N ALA A 195 -10.75 19.26 -10.14
CA ALA A 195 -10.25 17.93 -9.80
C ALA A 195 -8.90 17.65 -10.47
N GLU A 196 -8.76 17.96 -11.76
CA GLU A 196 -7.48 17.85 -12.47
C GLU A 196 -6.42 18.78 -11.88
N ARG A 197 -6.81 20.01 -11.49
CA ARG A 197 -5.91 20.93 -10.79
C ARG A 197 -5.40 20.33 -9.47
N GLN A 198 -6.29 19.73 -8.68
CA GLN A 198 -5.91 19.15 -7.40
C GLN A 198 -5.01 17.92 -7.61
N ALA A 199 -5.36 17.03 -8.54
CA ALA A 199 -4.53 15.88 -8.89
C ALA A 199 -3.11 16.29 -9.29
N ALA A 200 -2.97 17.33 -10.12
CA ALA A 200 -1.66 17.85 -10.51
C ALA A 200 -0.83 18.37 -9.32
N VAL A 201 -1.46 18.98 -8.31
CA VAL A 201 -0.75 19.42 -7.10
C VAL A 201 -0.34 18.23 -6.24
N ASP A 202 -1.22 17.24 -6.09
CA ASP A 202 -0.98 16.05 -5.28
C ASP A 202 0.16 15.20 -5.87
N ASP A 203 0.18 15.06 -7.20
CA ASP A 203 1.25 14.37 -7.95
C ASP A 203 2.60 15.05 -7.79
N VAL A 204 2.64 16.39 -7.73
CA VAL A 204 3.87 17.13 -7.44
C VAL A 204 4.37 16.81 -6.03
N TRP A 205 3.49 16.82 -5.02
CA TRP A 205 3.87 16.51 -3.63
C TRP A 205 4.35 15.08 -3.44
N ALA A 206 3.93 14.15 -4.30
CA ALA A 206 4.37 12.76 -4.25
C ALA A 206 5.83 12.56 -4.70
N VAL A 207 6.44 13.55 -5.37
CA VAL A 207 7.81 13.45 -5.87
C VAL A 207 8.83 13.71 -4.75
N TRP A 208 9.68 12.72 -4.50
CA TRP A 208 10.76 12.85 -3.53
C TRP A 208 11.76 13.95 -3.96
N GLY A 209 12.09 14.84 -3.02
CA GLY A 209 12.90 16.04 -3.25
C GLY A 209 12.10 17.34 -3.29
N VAL A 210 10.77 17.26 -3.46
CA VAL A 210 9.88 18.42 -3.38
C VAL A 210 9.75 18.88 -1.94
N ARG A 211 10.09 20.16 -1.70
CA ARG A 211 10.04 20.82 -0.39
C ARG A 211 8.84 21.75 -0.26
N ASP A 212 8.42 22.35 -1.37
CA ASP A 212 7.29 23.26 -1.44
C ASP A 212 6.71 23.31 -2.87
N VAL A 213 5.45 23.73 -2.99
CA VAL A 213 4.73 23.79 -4.27
C VAL A 213 4.03 25.13 -4.43
N HIS A 214 4.41 25.87 -5.46
CA HIS A 214 3.78 27.11 -5.89
C HIS A 214 2.90 26.82 -7.11
N THR A 215 1.60 27.07 -7.00
CA THR A 215 0.63 26.72 -8.05
C THR A 215 -0.07 27.95 -8.62
N GLU A 216 0.13 28.17 -9.92
CA GLU A 216 -0.54 29.19 -10.74
C GLU A 216 -1.33 28.50 -11.89
N VAL A 217 -2.12 27.49 -11.52
CA VAL A 217 -2.98 26.75 -12.46
C VAL A 217 -4.37 27.38 -12.52
N ALA A 218 -4.76 27.83 -13.70
CA ALA A 218 -6.12 28.29 -13.98
C ALA A 218 -7.04 27.09 -14.26
N ILE A 219 -8.34 27.26 -14.03
CA ILE A 219 -9.36 26.30 -14.47
C ILE A 219 -9.97 26.82 -15.78
N GLU A 220 -10.03 25.97 -16.79
CA GLU A 220 -10.69 26.24 -18.08
C GLU A 220 -12.16 26.63 -17.83
N ALA A 221 -12.58 27.72 -18.47
CA ALA A 221 -13.90 28.33 -18.26
C ALA A 221 -15.00 27.67 -19.10
#